data_AF-A0AAD6ZAK9-F1
#
_entry.id   AF-A0AAD6ZAK9-F1
#
_cell.length_a   1.000
_cell.length_b   1.000
_cell.length_c   1.000
_cell.angle_alpha   90.00
_cell.angle_beta   90.00
_cell.angle_gamma   90.00
#
_symmetry.space_group_name_H-M   'P 1'
#
loop_
_entity.id
_entity.type
_entity.pdbx_description
1 polymer ?
#
loop_
_entity_poly.entity_id
_entity_poly.type
_entity_poly.pdbx_seq_one_letter_code
_entity_poly.pdbx_strand_id
1 'polypeptide(L)'
;QESDAMSTVGAVSSPPGPPLPDIILPDVPFVDLQSDDFPDEESDPNYMSRAPKNSNTQKTRKILDFLEGLPGKFSLHDFLTELFTSDDSVIKGWKNTYFGVSGHVHLLDVAIGDKATRDPDIVQWIIAKAADICSQETSFLTDNASRGRHYHEALYLRAPAHSVDIQRLHSFSVPHLLQIYERTTPLLQNILQAVIGKEASLPEKKSSRARSQRNPDMGRTIITSMILNLRSRETNLHAAMNSLMLWDANVPRQIVQALNHYSFCSSYFYQAKAMQSISKDGVRL
;
A
#
# COMPACT_ATOMS: atom_id res chain seq x y z
N GLN A 1 7.13 -11.67 -84.33
CA GLN A 1 6.39 -12.61 -83.47
C GLN A 1 6.13 -11.83 -82.18
N GLU A 2 5.07 -11.02 -82.08
CA GLU A 2 3.65 -11.39 -81.86
C GLU A 2 3.50 -12.40 -80.69
N SER A 3 2.67 -12.22 -79.67
CA SER A 3 1.54 -11.32 -79.42
C SER A 3 1.14 -11.30 -77.93
N ASP A 4 0.56 -10.18 -77.51
CA ASP A 4 -0.45 -9.92 -76.47
C ASP A 4 -0.90 -11.00 -75.45
N ALA A 5 -1.02 -10.55 -74.19
CA ALA A 5 -2.27 -10.67 -73.42
C ALA A 5 -2.31 -9.64 -72.27
N MET A 6 -3.20 -8.64 -72.38
CA MET A 6 -3.64 -7.78 -71.29
C MET A 6 -4.50 -8.57 -70.29
N SER A 7 -4.40 -8.25 -69.00
CA SER A 7 -5.52 -8.46 -68.07
C SER A 7 -5.49 -7.41 -66.95
N THR A 8 -6.27 -6.36 -67.18
CA THR A 8 -6.75 -5.40 -66.19
C THR A 8 -7.62 -6.07 -65.14
N VAL A 9 -7.34 -5.83 -63.85
CA VAL A 9 -8.32 -6.05 -62.76
C VAL A 9 -8.43 -4.75 -61.96
N GLY A 10 -9.66 -4.24 -61.92
CA GLY A 10 -9.99 -2.88 -61.56
C GLY A 10 -9.89 -2.53 -60.07
N ALA A 11 -9.92 -1.22 -59.83
CA ALA A 11 -10.05 -0.60 -58.53
C ALA A 11 -11.37 -1.05 -57.87
N VAL A 12 -11.26 -1.72 -56.72
CA VAL A 12 -12.41 -1.93 -55.84
C VAL A 12 -12.53 -0.67 -54.98
N SER A 13 -13.40 0.24 -55.42
CA SER A 13 -13.85 1.39 -54.64
C SER A 13 -14.77 0.90 -53.52
N SER A 14 -14.30 0.95 -52.28
CA SER A 14 -15.18 0.88 -51.11
C SER A 14 -16.13 2.09 -51.12
N PRO A 15 -17.41 1.94 -50.74
CA PRO A 15 -18.32 3.08 -50.63
C PRO A 15 -17.79 4.06 -49.58
N PRO A 16 -17.94 5.38 -49.78
CA PRO A 16 -17.66 6.35 -48.73
C PRO A 16 -18.58 6.05 -47.55
N GLY A 17 -17.98 5.73 -46.40
CA GLY A 17 -18.70 5.67 -45.13
C GLY A 17 -19.33 7.05 -44.85
N PRO A 18 -20.42 7.08 -44.05
CA PRO A 18 -21.02 8.35 -43.66
C PRO A 18 -19.95 9.25 -43.02
N PRO A 19 -19.94 10.57 -43.29
CA PRO A 19 -19.01 11.48 -42.64
C PRO A 19 -19.19 11.35 -41.13
N LEU A 20 -18.09 11.05 -40.44
CA LEU A 20 -18.04 11.17 -38.99
C LEU A 20 -18.40 12.63 -38.65
N PRO A 21 -19.24 12.88 -37.65
CA PRO A 21 -19.52 14.25 -37.22
C PRO A 21 -18.19 14.92 -36.85
N ASP A 22 -17.97 16.13 -37.36
CA ASP A 22 -16.83 16.96 -36.99
C ASP A 22 -16.86 17.19 -35.48
N ILE A 23 -16.10 16.38 -34.74
CA ILE A 23 -15.82 16.63 -33.33
C ILE A 23 -14.83 17.79 -33.32
N ILE A 24 -15.35 19.00 -33.18
CA ILE A 24 -14.55 20.19 -32.85
C ILE A 24 -14.10 19.99 -31.40
N LEU A 25 -12.98 19.31 -31.21
CA LEU A 25 -12.22 19.38 -29.96
C LEU A 25 -11.71 20.82 -29.82
N PRO A 26 -11.86 21.48 -28.67
CA PRO A 26 -11.25 22.79 -28.47
C PRO A 26 -9.74 22.67 -28.68
N ASP A 27 -9.18 23.61 -29.45
CA ASP A 27 -7.73 23.71 -29.68
C ASP A 27 -7.01 23.75 -28.32
N VAL A 28 -6.34 22.64 -28.01
CA VAL A 28 -5.43 22.41 -26.87
C VAL A 28 -5.99 22.89 -25.50
N PRO A 29 -6.65 22.01 -24.72
CA PRO A 29 -7.41 22.39 -23.51
C PRO A 29 -6.56 22.88 -22.31
N PHE A 30 -5.23 22.93 -22.43
CA PHE A 30 -4.31 23.13 -21.30
C PHE A 30 -3.22 24.19 -21.52
N VAL A 31 -3.35 25.08 -22.51
CA VAL A 31 -2.34 26.12 -22.82
C VAL A 31 -2.02 27.03 -21.60
N ASP A 32 -2.99 27.20 -20.69
CA ASP A 32 -2.82 28.01 -19.46
C ASP A 32 -2.17 27.24 -18.28
N LEU A 33 -1.75 25.99 -18.47
CA LEU A 33 -1.07 25.18 -17.47
C LEU A 33 0.46 25.21 -17.68
N GLN A 34 1.07 26.39 -17.70
CA GLN A 34 2.54 26.49 -17.77
C GLN A 34 3.19 26.03 -16.45
N SER A 35 4.28 25.26 -16.55
CA SER A 35 5.16 24.83 -15.45
C SER A 35 6.47 25.63 -15.46
N ASP A 36 6.87 26.13 -14.29
CA ASP A 36 8.07 26.96 -14.04
C ASP A 36 9.38 26.11 -14.02
N ASP A 37 9.78 25.47 -15.14
CA ASP A 37 11.05 24.70 -15.20
C ASP A 37 12.05 25.22 -16.27
N PHE A 38 12.06 26.52 -16.56
CA PHE A 38 13.14 27.13 -17.35
C PHE A 38 13.92 28.13 -16.48
N PRO A 39 15.26 27.99 -16.37
CA PRO A 39 16.09 28.92 -15.63
C PRO A 39 16.10 30.28 -16.31
N ASP A 40 16.04 31.33 -15.50
CA ASP A 40 15.96 32.74 -15.92
C ASP A 40 17.13 33.12 -16.85
N GLU A 41 16.88 33.18 -18.16
CA GLU A 41 17.70 33.96 -19.09
C GLU A 41 17.01 35.30 -19.36
N GLU A 42 17.72 36.34 -18.90
CA GLU A 42 17.74 37.74 -19.33
C GLU A 42 16.40 38.46 -19.67
N SER A 43 16.14 39.46 -18.82
CA SER A 43 15.09 40.50 -18.92
C SER A 43 14.90 41.10 -20.32
N ASP A 44 13.87 40.64 -21.02
CA ASP A 44 13.25 41.36 -22.13
C ASP A 44 12.26 42.42 -21.56
N PRO A 45 12.40 43.73 -21.85
CA PRO A 45 11.53 44.78 -21.32
C PRO A 45 10.09 44.74 -21.85
N ASN A 46 9.75 43.81 -22.76
CA ASN A 46 8.40 43.63 -23.28
C ASN A 46 7.59 42.55 -22.52
N TYR A 47 7.75 42.51 -21.19
CA TYR A 47 7.07 41.56 -20.31
C TYR A 47 5.56 41.86 -20.28
N MET A 48 4.84 41.31 -21.26
CA MET A 48 3.39 41.16 -21.24
C MET A 48 2.99 40.62 -19.87
N SER A 49 2.08 41.33 -19.20
CA SER A 49 1.53 40.99 -17.89
C SER A 49 1.29 39.47 -17.77
N ARG A 50 2.17 38.76 -17.03
CA ARG A 50 2.02 37.34 -16.75
C ARG A 50 0.64 37.15 -16.13
N ALA A 51 -0.23 36.41 -16.82
CA ALA A 51 -1.55 36.06 -16.29
C ALA A 51 -1.40 35.44 -14.88
N PRO A 52 -2.32 35.71 -13.95
CA PRO A 52 -2.21 35.24 -12.58
C PRO A 52 -2.07 33.72 -12.56
N LYS A 53 -1.10 33.23 -11.77
CA LYS A 53 -0.82 31.79 -11.61
C LYS A 53 -2.12 31.08 -11.23
N ASN A 54 -2.56 30.13 -12.05
CA ASN A 54 -3.74 29.31 -11.75
C ASN A 54 -3.51 28.57 -10.43
N SER A 55 -4.39 28.81 -9.44
CA SER A 55 -4.38 28.05 -8.19
C SER A 55 -4.64 26.56 -8.47
N ASN A 56 -4.16 25.67 -7.58
CA ASN A 56 -4.41 24.23 -7.73
C ASN A 56 -5.91 23.92 -7.89
N THR A 57 -6.78 24.65 -7.20
CA THR A 57 -8.24 24.56 -7.34
C THR A 57 -8.73 24.89 -8.76
N GLN A 58 -8.18 25.93 -9.39
CA GLN A 58 -8.52 26.29 -10.77
C GLN A 58 -7.99 25.26 -11.76
N LYS A 59 -6.80 24.71 -11.53
CA LYS A 59 -6.25 23.61 -12.35
C LYS A 59 -7.12 22.36 -12.26
N THR A 60 -7.52 21.98 -11.05
CA THR A 60 -8.44 20.84 -10.82
C THR A 60 -9.79 21.08 -11.48
N ARG A 61 -10.36 22.28 -11.37
CA ARG A 61 -11.64 22.60 -12.02
C ARG A 61 -11.54 22.47 -13.55
N LYS A 62 -10.49 23.01 -14.18
CA LYS A 62 -10.26 22.85 -15.63
C LYS A 62 -10.19 21.38 -16.07
N ILE A 63 -9.60 20.52 -15.24
CA ILE A 63 -9.53 19.08 -15.53
C ILE A 63 -10.92 18.43 -15.39
N LEU A 64 -11.69 18.78 -14.37
CA LEU A 64 -13.05 18.27 -14.18
C LEU A 64 -14.00 18.75 -15.29
N ASP A 65 -13.96 20.03 -15.64
CA ASP A 65 -14.74 20.61 -16.73
C ASP A 65 -14.39 19.94 -18.07
N PHE A 66 -13.12 19.61 -18.28
CA PHE A 66 -12.66 18.86 -19.45
C PHE A 66 -13.22 17.43 -19.47
N LEU A 67 -13.17 16.71 -18.34
CA LEU A 67 -13.72 15.36 -18.22
C LEU A 67 -15.23 15.34 -18.46
N GLU A 68 -15.97 16.34 -17.96
CA GLU A 68 -17.41 16.49 -18.19
C GLU A 68 -17.74 16.79 -19.67
N GLY A 69 -16.85 17.51 -20.36
CA GLY A 69 -17.00 17.85 -21.78
C GLY A 69 -16.62 16.75 -22.77
N LEU A 70 -16.05 15.63 -22.32
CA LEU A 70 -15.66 14.55 -23.23
C LEU A 70 -16.88 13.76 -23.73
N PRO A 71 -16.97 13.49 -25.04
CA PRO A 71 -18.07 12.69 -25.60
C PRO A 71 -17.96 11.23 -25.14
N GLY A 72 -18.91 10.80 -24.32
CA GLY A 72 -18.97 9.45 -23.75
C GLY A 72 -19.07 9.50 -22.23
N LYS A 73 -19.42 8.38 -21.59
CA LYS A 73 -19.47 8.29 -20.11
C LYS A 73 -18.07 8.17 -19.50
N PHE A 74 -17.12 9.00 -19.93
CA PHE A 74 -15.76 8.94 -19.40
C PHE A 74 -15.72 9.68 -18.07
N SER A 75 -15.87 8.93 -16.98
CA SER A 75 -15.91 9.50 -15.64
C SER A 75 -14.51 9.67 -15.05
N LEU A 76 -14.39 10.46 -13.97
CA LEU A 76 -13.15 10.54 -13.19
C LEU A 76 -12.69 9.15 -12.70
N HIS A 77 -13.64 8.25 -12.43
CA HIS A 77 -13.33 6.86 -12.08
C HIS A 77 -12.66 6.12 -13.23
N ASP A 78 -13.16 6.27 -14.45
CA ASP A 78 -12.58 5.63 -15.64
C ASP A 78 -11.21 6.22 -15.97
N PHE A 79 -11.05 7.54 -15.79
CA PHE A 79 -9.77 8.21 -15.89
C PHE A 79 -8.74 7.66 -14.90
N LEU A 80 -9.08 7.57 -13.62
CA LEU A 80 -8.16 7.05 -12.60
C LEU A 80 -7.88 5.57 -12.81
N THR A 81 -8.90 4.79 -13.19
CA THR A 81 -8.73 3.36 -13.49
C THR A 81 -7.73 3.20 -14.63
N GLU A 82 -7.97 3.85 -15.77
CA GLU A 82 -7.08 3.78 -16.93
C GLU A 82 -5.68 4.30 -16.60
N LEU A 83 -5.55 5.41 -15.86
CA LEU A 83 -4.25 5.94 -15.43
C LEU A 83 -3.42 4.92 -14.63
N PHE A 84 -4.08 4.09 -13.81
CA PHE A 84 -3.40 3.12 -12.96
C PHE A 84 -3.33 1.71 -13.55
N THR A 85 -4.15 1.35 -14.53
CA THR A 85 -4.20 -0.01 -15.11
C THR A 85 -3.80 -0.10 -16.57
N SER A 86 -3.67 1.02 -17.29
CA SER A 86 -3.34 0.99 -18.73
C SER A 86 -1.94 0.44 -19.00
N ASP A 87 -1.83 -0.30 -20.10
CA ASP A 87 -0.55 -0.76 -20.67
C ASP A 87 0.00 0.20 -21.73
N ASP A 88 -0.71 1.30 -22.00
CA ASP A 88 -0.19 2.36 -22.88
C ASP A 88 1.13 2.91 -22.35
N SER A 89 2.13 2.98 -23.23
CA SER A 89 3.50 3.35 -22.86
C SER A 89 3.63 4.77 -22.29
N VAL A 90 2.78 5.70 -22.73
CA VAL A 90 2.79 7.09 -22.27
C VAL A 90 2.13 7.20 -20.89
N ILE A 91 0.97 6.57 -20.73
CA ILE A 91 0.25 6.53 -19.44
C ILE A 91 1.09 5.80 -18.39
N LYS A 92 1.71 4.67 -18.76
CA LYS A 92 2.60 3.89 -17.91
C LYS A 92 3.86 4.67 -17.54
N GLY A 93 4.41 5.45 -18.47
CA GLY A 93 5.52 6.37 -18.21
C GLY A 93 5.15 7.41 -17.14
N TRP A 94 4.00 8.07 -17.28
CA TRP A 94 3.52 9.03 -16.30
C TRP A 94 3.25 8.38 -14.94
N LYS A 95 2.57 7.22 -14.93
CA LYS A 95 2.32 6.40 -13.75
C LYS A 95 3.63 6.07 -13.01
N ASN A 96 4.66 5.63 -13.73
CA ASN A 96 5.95 5.30 -13.13
C ASN A 96 6.65 6.53 -12.53
N THR A 97 6.58 7.68 -13.21
CA THR A 97 7.09 8.95 -12.66
C THR A 97 6.30 9.35 -11.41
N TYR A 98 4.97 9.22 -11.43
CA TYR A 98 4.11 9.48 -10.29
C TYR A 98 4.44 8.59 -9.08
N PHE A 99 4.67 7.29 -9.29
CA PHE A 99 5.12 6.39 -8.23
C PHE A 99 6.56 6.67 -7.78
N GLY A 100 7.44 7.08 -8.69
CA GLY A 100 8.84 7.42 -8.42
C GLY A 100 9.03 8.65 -7.54
N VAL A 101 8.09 9.60 -7.56
CA VAL A 101 8.10 10.82 -6.72
C VAL A 101 7.19 10.66 -5.48
N SER A 102 6.93 9.44 -5.03
CA SER A 102 6.09 9.16 -3.86
C SER A 102 4.64 9.66 -3.96
N GLY A 103 4.09 9.82 -5.17
CA GLY A 103 2.71 10.30 -5.38
C GLY A 103 1.65 9.46 -4.66
N HIS A 104 1.86 8.16 -4.55
CA HIS A 104 1.03 7.23 -3.78
C HIS A 104 0.97 7.57 -2.27
N VAL A 105 2.06 8.10 -1.70
CA VAL A 105 2.09 8.59 -0.31
C VAL A 105 1.26 9.85 -0.19
N HIS A 106 1.31 10.77 -1.16
CA HIS A 106 0.46 11.96 -1.16
C HIS A 106 -1.03 11.64 -1.30
N LEU A 107 -1.40 10.64 -2.10
CA LEU A 107 -2.79 10.14 -2.14
C LEU A 107 -3.22 9.56 -0.80
N LEU A 108 -2.37 8.77 -0.16
CA LEU A 108 -2.61 8.23 1.19
C LEU A 108 -2.66 9.33 2.25
N ASP A 109 -1.84 10.38 2.13
CA ASP A 109 -1.84 11.52 3.04
C ASP A 109 -3.08 12.40 2.87
N VAL A 110 -3.63 12.52 1.65
CA VAL A 110 -4.92 13.18 1.39
C VAL A 110 -6.06 12.33 1.95
N ALA A 111 -6.02 11.02 1.74
CA ALA A 111 -7.00 10.04 2.23
C ALA A 111 -7.05 9.91 3.76
N ILE A 112 -5.89 10.02 4.43
CA ILE A 112 -5.72 9.79 5.88
C ILE A 112 -5.47 11.14 6.61
N GLY A 113 -5.41 12.26 5.89
CA GLY A 113 -5.08 13.58 6.41
C GLY A 113 -6.29 14.29 7.02
N ASP A 114 -6.04 15.05 8.08
CA ASP A 114 -7.03 15.67 8.99
C ASP A 114 -7.95 16.75 8.36
N LYS A 115 -7.89 16.96 7.04
CA LYS A 115 -8.69 17.98 6.34
C LYS A 115 -9.31 17.58 5.00
N ALA A 116 -8.90 16.48 4.36
CA ALA A 116 -9.21 16.30 2.93
C ALA A 116 -10.26 15.23 2.58
N THR A 117 -10.64 14.31 3.47
CA THR A 117 -11.76 13.40 3.22
C THR A 117 -12.60 13.22 4.49
N ARG A 118 -13.48 14.19 4.75
CA ARG A 118 -14.62 13.98 5.67
C ARG A 118 -15.78 13.22 5.03
N ASP A 119 -15.63 12.87 3.75
CA ASP A 119 -16.60 12.04 3.07
C ASP A 119 -16.52 10.61 3.63
N PRO A 120 -17.56 10.14 4.33
CA PRO A 120 -17.56 8.82 4.96
C PRO A 120 -17.43 7.70 3.92
N ASP A 121 -17.91 7.90 2.69
CA ASP A 121 -17.87 6.88 1.64
C ASP A 121 -16.45 6.70 1.10
N ILE A 122 -15.71 7.80 0.95
CA ILE A 122 -14.31 7.76 0.52
C ILE A 122 -13.43 7.13 1.60
N VAL A 123 -13.63 7.49 2.87
CA VAL A 123 -12.91 6.87 4.01
C VAL A 123 -13.19 5.37 4.08
N GLN A 124 -14.46 4.98 3.95
CA GLN A 124 -14.84 3.57 3.95
C GLN A 124 -14.22 2.81 2.76
N TRP A 125 -14.17 3.43 1.57
CA TRP A 125 -13.52 2.85 0.40
C TRP A 125 -12.01 2.66 0.60
N ILE A 126 -11.32 3.66 1.15
CA ILE A 126 -9.88 3.57 1.49
C ILE A 126 -9.64 2.44 2.48
N ILE A 127 -10.44 2.36 3.55
CA ILE A 127 -10.33 1.31 4.57
C ILE A 127 -10.56 -0.06 3.93
N ALA A 128 -11.58 -0.21 3.09
CA ALA A 128 -11.87 -1.46 2.39
C ALA A 128 -10.69 -1.88 1.50
N LYS A 129 -10.10 -0.95 0.74
CA LYS A 129 -8.94 -1.25 -0.10
C LYS A 129 -7.68 -1.57 0.70
N ALA A 130 -7.42 -0.86 1.78
CA ALA A 130 -6.34 -1.19 2.70
C ALA A 130 -6.54 -2.59 3.29
N ALA A 131 -7.77 -2.94 3.69
CA ALA A 131 -8.12 -4.26 4.20
C ALA A 131 -7.92 -5.36 3.14
N ASP A 132 -8.32 -5.13 1.89
CA ASP A 132 -8.09 -6.06 0.77
C ASP A 132 -6.59 -6.33 0.58
N ILE A 133 -5.77 -5.29 0.55
CA ILE A 133 -4.31 -5.40 0.41
C ILE A 133 -3.72 -6.18 1.59
N CYS A 134 -4.07 -5.80 2.82
CA CYS A 134 -3.62 -6.52 4.02
C CYS A 134 -4.03 -7.99 3.94
N SER A 135 -5.25 -8.28 3.48
CA SER A 135 -5.75 -9.64 3.36
C SER A 135 -4.95 -10.46 2.34
N GLN A 136 -4.67 -9.88 1.17
CA GLN A 136 -3.89 -10.54 0.13
C GLN A 136 -2.47 -10.84 0.60
N GLU A 137 -1.77 -9.86 1.18
CA GLU A 137 -0.39 -10.06 1.63
C GLU A 137 -0.29 -11.07 2.78
N THR A 138 -1.20 -10.99 3.76
CA THR A 138 -1.22 -11.93 4.88
C THR A 138 -1.55 -13.36 4.44
N SER A 139 -2.36 -13.53 3.38
CA SER A 139 -2.68 -14.85 2.82
C SER A 139 -1.45 -15.62 2.35
N PHE A 140 -0.38 -14.95 1.93
CA PHE A 140 0.86 -15.61 1.52
C PHE A 140 1.58 -16.30 2.68
N LEU A 141 1.49 -15.73 3.89
CA LEU A 141 2.10 -16.28 5.10
C LEU A 141 1.18 -17.24 5.85
N THR A 142 -0.14 -17.19 5.61
CA THR A 142 -1.11 -18.06 6.27
C THR A 142 -1.60 -19.18 5.36
N ASP A 143 -2.42 -18.82 4.37
CA ASP A 143 -3.27 -19.74 3.61
C ASP A 143 -2.45 -20.45 2.53
N ASN A 144 -1.55 -19.69 1.90
CA ASN A 144 -0.63 -20.16 0.86
C ASN A 144 0.76 -20.48 1.41
N ALA A 145 0.92 -20.55 2.74
CA ALA A 145 2.20 -20.74 3.41
C ALA A 145 3.00 -21.94 2.89
N SER A 146 2.33 -23.05 2.55
CA SER A 146 2.97 -24.31 2.14
C SER A 146 3.44 -24.35 0.68
N ARG A 147 2.98 -23.41 -0.16
CA ARG A 147 3.25 -23.38 -1.62
C ARG A 147 3.64 -22.00 -2.15
N GLY A 148 3.68 -21.00 -1.29
CA GLY A 148 3.95 -19.62 -1.66
C GLY A 148 5.43 -19.29 -1.72
N ARG A 149 5.74 -18.14 -2.33
CA ARG A 149 7.09 -17.57 -2.44
C ARG A 149 7.79 -17.27 -1.09
N HIS A 150 7.05 -17.32 0.03
CA HIS A 150 7.52 -17.03 1.38
C HIS A 150 7.40 -18.25 2.32
N TYR A 151 7.57 -19.46 1.78
CA TYR A 151 7.43 -20.71 2.52
C TYR A 151 8.29 -20.77 3.78
N HIS A 152 9.57 -20.40 3.67
CA HIS A 152 10.52 -20.47 4.78
C HIS A 152 10.16 -19.49 5.90
N GLU A 153 9.73 -18.29 5.53
CA GLU A 153 9.28 -17.27 6.47
C GLU A 153 7.99 -17.69 7.17
N ALA A 154 7.04 -18.24 6.42
CA ALA A 154 5.81 -18.77 6.99
C ALA A 154 6.07 -19.93 7.96
N LEU A 155 7.01 -20.83 7.63
CA LEU A 155 7.43 -21.91 8.52
C LEU A 155 8.11 -21.38 9.79
N TYR A 156 8.99 -20.39 9.65
CA TYR A 156 9.65 -19.74 10.78
C TYR A 156 8.64 -19.09 11.74
N LEU A 157 7.62 -18.40 11.19
CA LEU A 157 6.56 -17.74 11.97
C LEU A 157 5.61 -18.73 12.65
N ARG A 158 5.59 -20.00 12.23
CA ARG A 158 4.78 -21.06 12.86
C ARG A 158 5.50 -21.62 14.08
N ALA A 159 4.96 -21.37 15.27
CA ALA A 159 5.50 -21.89 16.52
C ALA A 159 4.44 -22.76 17.23
N PRO A 160 4.24 -24.03 16.82
CA PRO A 160 3.38 -24.91 17.60
C PRO A 160 4.01 -25.23 18.97
N ALA A 161 3.19 -25.38 20.00
CA ALA A 161 3.67 -25.48 21.39
C ALA A 161 4.68 -26.63 21.63
N HIS A 162 4.58 -27.73 20.88
CA HIS A 162 5.46 -28.90 21.01
C HIS A 162 6.80 -28.74 20.29
N SER A 163 6.98 -27.69 19.48
CA SER A 163 8.22 -27.37 18.78
C SER A 163 8.89 -26.11 19.34
N VAL A 164 8.46 -25.68 20.53
CA VAL A 164 9.13 -24.58 21.25
C VAL A 164 10.25 -25.21 22.07
N ASP A 165 11.47 -24.73 21.84
CA ASP A 165 12.70 -25.19 22.45
C ASP A 165 13.52 -23.99 22.95
N ILE A 166 14.62 -24.27 23.66
CA ILE A 166 15.47 -23.23 24.25
C ILE A 166 16.20 -22.44 23.16
N GLN A 167 16.64 -23.11 22.10
CA GLN A 167 17.32 -22.45 20.98
C GLN A 167 16.42 -21.40 20.30
N ARG A 168 15.15 -21.73 20.07
CA ARG A 168 14.18 -20.83 19.44
C ARG A 168 13.90 -19.61 20.30
N LEU A 169 13.82 -19.79 21.62
CA LEU A 169 13.71 -18.68 22.57
C LEU A 169 14.93 -17.74 22.50
N HIS A 170 16.15 -18.28 22.48
CA HIS A 170 17.38 -17.48 22.38
C HIS A 170 17.55 -16.80 21.02
N SER A 171 17.07 -17.43 19.95
CA SER A 171 17.14 -16.88 18.59
C SER A 171 16.10 -15.78 18.33
N PHE A 172 15.12 -15.60 19.21
CA PHE A 172 14.03 -14.67 19.00
C PHE A 172 14.49 -13.21 19.04
N SER A 173 14.15 -12.45 17.99
CA SER A 173 14.50 -11.04 17.86
C SER A 173 13.38 -10.27 17.16
N VAL A 174 12.87 -9.23 17.82
CA VAL A 174 11.85 -8.31 17.26
C VAL A 174 12.37 -7.60 16.00
N PRO A 175 13.61 -7.07 15.95
CA PRO A 175 14.20 -6.56 14.71
C PRO A 175 14.21 -7.58 13.56
N HIS A 176 14.49 -8.84 13.85
CA HIS A 176 14.49 -9.88 12.81
C HIS A 176 13.07 -10.17 12.29
N LEU A 177 12.07 -10.18 13.18
CA LEU A 177 10.67 -10.28 12.77
C LEU A 177 10.25 -9.13 11.86
N LEU A 178 10.66 -7.90 12.17
CA LEU A 178 10.36 -6.75 11.33
C LEU A 178 10.92 -6.93 9.92
N GLN A 179 12.18 -7.36 9.79
CA GLN A 179 12.80 -7.63 8.49
C GLN A 179 12.04 -8.69 7.69
N ILE A 180 11.55 -9.73 8.36
CA ILE A 180 10.68 -10.73 7.72
C ILE A 180 9.42 -10.05 7.21
N TYR A 181 8.73 -9.29 8.05
CA TYR A 181 7.49 -8.61 7.68
C TYR A 181 7.66 -7.56 6.58
N GLU A 182 8.75 -6.82 6.55
CA GLU A 182 9.07 -5.86 5.48
C GLU A 182 9.28 -6.56 4.15
N ARG A 183 9.89 -7.74 4.15
CA ARG A 183 10.09 -8.54 2.94
C ARG A 183 8.82 -9.24 2.47
N THR A 184 7.99 -9.72 3.40
CA THR A 184 6.84 -10.59 3.07
C THR A 184 5.52 -9.85 2.93
N THR A 185 5.38 -8.71 3.61
CA THR A 185 4.16 -7.88 3.67
C THR A 185 4.48 -6.39 3.48
N PRO A 186 5.16 -6.01 2.37
CA PRO A 186 5.67 -4.66 2.19
C PRO A 186 4.56 -3.58 2.17
N LEU A 187 3.40 -3.86 1.56
CA LEU A 187 2.33 -2.87 1.48
C LEU A 187 1.64 -2.68 2.84
N LEU A 188 1.43 -3.76 3.60
CA LEU A 188 0.99 -3.66 4.99
C LEU A 188 1.96 -2.83 5.83
N GLN A 189 3.28 -3.02 5.65
CA GLN A 189 4.27 -2.22 6.36
C GLN A 189 4.18 -0.74 6.01
N ASN A 190 3.99 -0.40 4.74
CA ASN A 190 3.79 0.99 4.31
C ASN A 190 2.52 1.61 4.91
N ILE A 191 1.41 0.86 4.94
CA ILE A 191 0.16 1.30 5.57
C ILE A 191 0.39 1.55 7.07
N LEU A 192 1.01 0.60 7.77
CA LEU A 192 1.27 0.75 9.21
C LEU A 192 2.25 1.90 9.50
N GLN A 193 3.24 2.13 8.64
CA GLN A 193 4.13 3.28 8.74
C GLN A 193 3.37 4.59 8.55
N ALA A 194 2.45 4.67 7.60
CA ALA A 194 1.61 5.86 7.39
C ALA A 194 0.64 6.11 8.56
N VAL A 195 0.15 5.06 9.22
CA VAL A 195 -0.78 5.19 10.35
C VAL A 195 -0.05 5.51 11.66
N ILE A 196 1.06 4.83 11.94
CA ILE A 196 1.80 4.95 13.22
C ILE A 196 2.81 6.10 13.16
N GLY A 197 3.41 6.36 12.00
CA GLY A 197 4.44 7.38 11.79
C GLY A 197 3.93 8.82 11.89
N LYS A 198 2.61 9.05 11.78
CA LYS A 198 1.99 10.38 11.92
C LYS A 198 2.21 11.02 13.29
N GLU A 199 2.46 10.24 14.35
CA GLU A 199 2.75 10.80 15.67
C GLU A 199 4.11 11.52 15.75
N ALA A 200 5.06 11.17 14.88
CA ALA A 200 6.43 11.72 14.90
C ALA A 200 6.58 13.00 14.06
N SER A 201 5.69 13.23 13.10
CA SER A 201 5.77 14.34 12.13
C SER A 201 4.96 15.58 12.53
N LEU A 202 4.26 15.58 13.68
CA LEU A 202 3.57 16.76 14.19
C LEU A 202 4.61 17.76 14.74
N PRO A 203 4.82 18.91 14.09
CA PRO A 203 5.81 19.87 14.51
C PRO A 203 5.19 20.76 15.59
N GLU A 204 4.83 20.23 16.75
CA GLU A 204 4.50 21.11 17.87
C GLU A 204 4.63 20.45 19.24
N LYS A 205 5.37 21.18 20.08
CA LYS A 205 5.60 20.99 21.52
C LYS A 205 6.61 19.91 21.87
N LYS A 206 7.88 20.36 21.75
CA LYS A 206 8.94 20.14 22.74
C LYS A 206 8.41 20.38 24.17
N SER A 207 7.64 19.44 24.72
CA SER A 207 7.54 19.30 26.17
C SER A 207 8.70 18.40 26.59
N SER A 208 9.69 19.04 27.17
CA SER A 208 11.01 18.55 27.54
C SER A 208 11.03 17.52 28.69
N ARG A 209 9.94 16.77 28.90
CA ARG A 209 9.88 15.69 29.89
C ARG A 209 8.98 14.54 29.41
N ALA A 210 9.61 13.42 29.07
CA ALA A 210 9.06 12.07 29.14
C ALA A 210 7.95 11.64 28.15
N ARG A 211 8.12 11.84 26.84
CA ARG A 211 7.73 10.76 25.91
C ARG A 211 8.97 9.90 25.67
N SER A 212 9.11 8.86 26.49
CA SER A 212 9.93 7.70 26.13
C SER A 212 9.71 7.43 24.64
N GLN A 213 10.80 7.39 23.87
CA GLN A 213 10.80 7.14 22.43
C GLN A 213 9.96 5.89 22.16
N ARG A 214 8.68 6.07 21.81
CA ARG A 214 7.86 4.99 21.28
C ARG A 214 8.50 4.62 19.97
N ASN A 215 9.10 3.43 19.92
CA ASN A 215 9.71 2.94 18.69
C ASN A 215 8.56 2.54 17.73
N PRO A 216 8.32 3.29 16.63
CA PRO A 216 7.23 2.99 15.70
C PRO A 216 7.37 1.61 15.08
N ASP A 217 8.60 1.13 14.89
CA ASP A 217 8.90 -0.18 14.32
C ASP A 217 8.46 -1.33 15.22
N MET A 218 8.54 -1.13 16.55
CA MET A 218 8.03 -2.11 17.50
C MET A 218 6.49 -2.16 17.44
N GLY A 219 5.83 -1.02 17.29
CA GLY A 219 4.38 -0.93 17.08
C GLY A 219 3.95 -1.66 15.80
N ARG A 220 4.64 -1.40 14.68
CA ARG A 220 4.41 -2.09 13.39
C ARG A 220 4.55 -3.60 13.52
N THR A 221 5.61 -4.07 14.19
CA THR A 221 5.89 -5.49 14.40
C THR A 221 4.80 -6.16 15.25
N ILE A 222 4.38 -5.52 16.34
CA ILE A 222 3.31 -6.03 17.22
C ILE A 222 2.01 -6.15 16.43
N ILE A 223 1.58 -5.09 15.74
CA ILE A 223 0.30 -5.06 15.01
C ILE A 223 0.30 -6.09 13.88
N THR A 224 1.40 -6.19 13.12
CA THR A 224 1.53 -7.20 12.05
C THR A 224 1.38 -8.61 12.62
N SER A 225 2.03 -8.89 13.75
CA SER A 225 1.93 -10.19 14.42
C SER A 225 0.51 -10.49 14.91
N MET A 226 -0.21 -9.49 15.44
CA MET A 226 -1.59 -9.64 15.87
C MET A 226 -2.52 -9.93 14.68
N ILE A 227 -2.35 -9.22 13.56
CA ILE A 227 -3.11 -9.44 12.32
C ILE A 227 -2.89 -10.87 11.81
N LEU A 228 -1.62 -11.31 11.73
CA LEU A 228 -1.30 -12.68 11.30
C LEU A 228 -1.89 -13.73 12.23
N ASN A 229 -1.80 -13.55 13.55
CA ASN A 229 -2.35 -14.48 14.54
C ASN A 229 -3.90 -14.51 14.53
N LEU A 230 -4.56 -13.39 14.23
CA LEU A 230 -6.01 -13.34 14.03
C LEU A 230 -6.44 -14.11 12.78
N ARG A 231 -5.66 -13.99 11.70
CA ARG A 231 -5.93 -14.67 10.43
C ARG A 231 -5.67 -16.18 10.52
N SER A 232 -4.52 -16.55 11.07
CA SER A 232 -4.16 -17.95 11.33
C SER A 232 -3.51 -18.09 12.69
N ARG A 233 -4.12 -18.93 13.52
CA ARG A 233 -3.56 -19.30 14.83
C ARG A 233 -2.26 -20.09 14.72
N GLU A 234 -1.90 -20.56 13.53
CA GLU A 234 -0.63 -21.24 13.28
C GLU A 234 0.54 -20.24 13.17
N THR A 235 0.31 -19.04 12.64
CA THR A 235 1.33 -17.98 12.53
C THR A 235 1.38 -17.16 13.80
N ASN A 236 2.11 -17.65 14.79
CA ASN A 236 2.01 -17.17 16.16
C ASN A 236 3.35 -16.99 16.88
N LEU A 237 4.51 -17.00 16.20
CA LEU A 237 5.82 -16.92 16.85
C LEU A 237 5.93 -15.78 17.87
N HIS A 238 5.57 -14.55 17.50
CA HIS A 238 5.62 -13.42 18.43
C HIS A 238 4.63 -13.59 19.60
N ALA A 239 3.39 -14.03 19.32
CA ALA A 239 2.39 -14.28 20.35
C ALA A 239 2.79 -15.42 21.31
N ALA A 240 3.54 -16.42 20.81
CA ALA A 240 4.12 -17.49 21.59
C ALA A 240 5.21 -16.96 22.52
N MET A 241 6.11 -16.11 22.04
CA MET A 241 7.14 -15.48 22.88
C MET A 241 6.54 -14.58 23.95
N ASN A 242 5.55 -13.76 23.60
CA ASN A 242 4.78 -12.99 24.59
C ASN A 242 4.15 -13.91 25.62
N SER A 243 3.57 -15.03 25.18
CA SER A 243 3.00 -16.03 26.07
C SER A 243 4.02 -16.59 27.07
N LEU A 244 5.25 -16.87 26.65
CA LEU A 244 6.31 -17.36 27.54
C LEU A 244 6.78 -16.29 28.52
N MET A 245 6.91 -15.03 28.08
CA MET A 245 7.23 -13.91 28.96
C MET A 245 6.15 -13.68 30.02
N LEU A 246 4.87 -13.77 29.64
CA LEU A 246 3.74 -13.66 30.58
C LEU A 246 3.74 -14.81 31.59
N TRP A 247 4.14 -16.01 31.19
CA TRP A 247 4.31 -17.14 32.10
C TRP A 247 5.41 -16.86 33.12
N ASP A 248 6.59 -16.42 32.67
CA ASP A 248 7.73 -16.07 33.52
C ASP A 248 7.39 -14.96 34.53
N ALA A 249 6.62 -13.96 34.09
CA ALA A 249 6.11 -12.88 34.94
C ALA A 249 4.97 -13.30 35.88
N ASN A 250 4.60 -14.59 35.94
CA ASN A 250 3.50 -15.12 36.76
C ASN A 250 2.16 -14.41 36.52
N VAL A 251 1.90 -14.02 35.28
CA VAL A 251 0.67 -13.30 34.93
C VAL A 251 -0.55 -14.22 35.13
N PRO A 252 -1.60 -13.77 35.85
CA PRO A 252 -2.80 -14.56 36.07
C PRO A 252 -3.45 -15.05 34.78
N ARG A 253 -3.97 -16.29 34.82
CA ARG A 253 -4.64 -16.93 33.67
C ARG A 253 -5.73 -16.06 33.04
N GLN A 254 -6.49 -15.32 33.85
CA GLN A 254 -7.58 -14.45 33.38
C GLN A 254 -7.02 -13.32 32.50
N ILE A 255 -5.88 -12.74 32.87
CA ILE A 255 -5.22 -11.71 32.07
C ILE A 255 -4.66 -12.30 30.78
N VAL A 256 -4.05 -13.50 30.84
CA VAL A 256 -3.60 -14.21 29.63
C VAL A 256 -4.77 -14.48 28.68
N GLN A 257 -5.93 -14.90 29.20
CA GLN A 257 -7.12 -15.13 28.39
C GLN A 257 -7.63 -13.85 27.73
N ALA A 258 -7.62 -12.73 28.46
CA ALA A 258 -7.96 -11.42 27.90
C ALA A 258 -6.97 -11.00 26.80
N LEU A 259 -5.67 -11.13 27.04
CA LEU A 259 -4.64 -10.79 26.05
C LEU A 259 -4.68 -11.71 24.81
N ASN A 260 -5.03 -12.97 24.99
CA ASN A 260 -5.23 -13.91 23.88
C ASN A 260 -6.45 -13.54 23.02
N HIS A 261 -7.51 -13.01 23.63
CA HIS A 261 -8.68 -12.50 22.90
C HIS A 261 -8.28 -11.37 21.93
N TYR A 262 -7.38 -10.48 22.37
CA TYR A 262 -6.79 -9.44 21.53
C TYR A 262 -5.64 -9.93 20.63
N SER A 263 -5.36 -11.24 20.59
CA SER A 263 -4.27 -11.84 19.80
C SER A 263 -2.86 -11.33 20.15
N PHE A 264 -2.69 -10.76 21.34
CA PHE A 264 -1.39 -10.30 21.86
C PHE A 264 -0.49 -11.48 22.28
N CYS A 265 -1.10 -12.53 22.82
CA CYS A 265 -0.42 -13.76 23.21
C CYS A 265 -1.21 -15.00 22.78
N SER A 266 -0.57 -16.17 22.91
CA SER A 266 -1.23 -17.47 22.75
C SER A 266 -2.05 -17.84 24.00
N SER A 267 -2.85 -18.90 23.89
CA SER A 267 -3.73 -19.34 24.98
C SER A 267 -2.94 -19.88 26.19
N TYR A 268 -3.57 -19.88 27.37
CA TYR A 268 -2.96 -20.48 28.56
C TYR A 268 -2.64 -21.98 28.38
N PHE A 269 -3.47 -22.70 27.61
CA PHE A 269 -3.20 -24.10 27.28
C PHE A 269 -1.97 -24.25 26.38
N TYR A 270 -1.79 -23.35 25.42
CA TYR A 270 -0.58 -23.28 24.62
C TYR A 270 0.64 -23.03 25.51
N GLN A 271 0.57 -22.06 26.43
CA GLN A 271 1.66 -21.74 27.37
C GLN A 271 2.11 -22.97 28.16
N ALA A 272 1.16 -23.69 28.79
CA ALA A 272 1.48 -24.87 29.58
C ALA A 272 2.18 -25.97 28.75
N LYS A 273 1.73 -26.20 27.50
CA LYS A 273 2.35 -27.15 26.59
C LYS A 273 3.73 -26.70 26.11
N ALA A 274 3.90 -25.41 25.82
CA ALA A 274 5.18 -24.85 25.41
C ALA A 274 6.21 -24.97 26.53
N MET A 275 5.82 -24.68 27.78
CA MET A 275 6.67 -24.89 28.94
C MET A 275 7.05 -26.36 29.12
N GLN A 276 6.11 -27.29 28.94
CA GLN A 276 6.44 -28.72 28.97
C GLN A 276 7.46 -29.12 27.90
N SER A 277 7.35 -28.54 26.69
CA SER A 277 8.30 -28.76 25.60
C SER A 277 9.70 -28.24 25.98
N ILE A 278 9.78 -26.99 26.45
CA ILE A 278 11.02 -26.36 26.91
C ILE A 278 11.66 -27.15 28.07
N SER A 279 10.87 -27.62 29.04
CA SER A 279 11.40 -28.41 30.16
C SER A 279 12.01 -29.74 29.69
N LYS A 280 11.43 -30.40 28.69
CA LYS A 280 12.00 -31.64 28.11
C LYS A 280 13.31 -31.36 27.37
N ASP A 281 13.38 -30.21 26.70
CA ASP A 281 14.58 -29.77 25.99
C ASP A 281 15.72 -29.44 26.97
N GLY A 282 15.40 -28.71 28.05
CA GLY A 282 16.37 -28.36 29.09
C GLY A 282 16.94 -29.53 29.89
N VAL A 283 16.27 -30.68 29.94
CA VAL A 283 16.79 -31.92 30.55
C VAL A 283 17.77 -32.67 29.62
N ARG A 284 17.76 -32.35 28.32
CA ARG A 284 18.61 -32.99 27.31
C ARG A 284 19.91 -32.23 27.03
N LEU A 285 20.02 -30.99 27.52
CA LEU A 285 21.24 -30.17 27.51
C LEU A 285 22.11 -30.49 28.73
#